data_AF-A0A7S4SZF6-F1
#
_entry.id   AF-A0A7S4SZF6-F1
#
_cell.length_a   1.000
_cell.length_b   1.000
_cell.length_c   1.000
_cell.angle_alpha   90.00
_cell.angle_beta   90.00
_cell.angle_gamma   90.00
#
_symmetry.space_group_name_H-M   'P 1'
#
loop_
_entity.id
_entity.type
_entity.pdbx_description
1 polymer ?
#
loop_
_entity_poly.entity_id
_entity_poly.type
_entity_poly.pdbx_seq_one_letter_code
_entity_poly.pdbx_strand_id
1 'polypeptide(L)'
;QGLRPPLPRRSQRLVSPLGGCAPARMSGERGVEFATLLGGALVWAPEAKATPSGSPGIARAALSLCNDKAESTAVGVYTVPHYTSATYGRAFGPLMLPDVLLFCRGLDAALSRQAEGHRLVLTTPRGNSEYRANAAVLLGAYLVIRHEWTPRQVGAALVREASMRFCRTWSTEIAEQGVLTVRDCWEGLAMAKSLSFLTTEMVQNDEKMKVTCAGYEHQVHRYDSSWIIPGALMVGADP
;
A
#
# COMPACT_ATOMS: atom_id res chain seq x y z
N GLN A 1 13.51 -56.52 -1.63
CA GLN A 1 12.03 -56.64 -1.58
C GLN A 1 11.55 -55.70 -0.49
N GLY A 2 10.88 -54.61 -0.85
CA GLY A 2 10.41 -53.59 0.08
C GLY A 2 9.31 -52.78 -0.60
N LEU A 3 8.06 -53.10 -0.25
CA LEU A 3 6.83 -52.58 -0.85
C LEU A 3 6.64 -51.09 -0.47
N ARG A 4 6.48 -50.22 -1.48
CA ARG A 4 5.98 -48.85 -1.30
C ARG A 4 4.46 -48.86 -1.14
N PRO A 5 3.86 -48.05 -0.26
CA PRO A 5 2.40 -47.89 -0.19
C PRO A 5 1.87 -46.95 -1.29
N PRO A 6 0.59 -47.05 -1.68
CA PRO A 6 0.02 -46.30 -2.80
C PRO A 6 -0.41 -44.88 -2.37
N LEU A 7 -0.23 -43.92 -3.27
CA LEU A 7 -0.73 -42.55 -3.14
C LEU A 7 -2.25 -42.50 -3.37
N PRO A 8 -3.02 -41.70 -2.61
CA PRO A 8 -4.44 -41.53 -2.88
C PRO A 8 -4.68 -40.58 -4.06
N ARG A 9 -5.43 -41.05 -5.05
CA ARG A 9 -6.08 -40.22 -6.07
C ARG A 9 -7.17 -39.38 -5.41
N ARG A 10 -6.99 -38.05 -5.36
CA ARG A 10 -8.10 -37.11 -5.14
C ARG A 10 -8.37 -36.36 -6.44
N SER A 11 -9.48 -36.76 -7.08
CA SER A 11 -10.22 -35.93 -8.02
C SER A 11 -10.83 -34.77 -7.24
N GLN A 12 -10.38 -33.56 -7.49
CA GLN A 12 -11.09 -32.34 -7.12
C GLN A 12 -11.24 -31.49 -8.37
N ARG A 13 -12.50 -31.20 -8.68
CA ARG A 13 -12.96 -30.34 -9.75
C ARG A 13 -12.30 -28.97 -9.61
N LEU A 14 -11.63 -28.51 -10.65
CA LEU A 14 -11.31 -27.09 -10.82
C LEU A 14 -12.63 -26.32 -10.87
N VAL A 15 -12.92 -25.58 -9.81
CA VAL A 15 -13.84 -24.44 -9.87
C VAL A 15 -12.95 -23.24 -10.17
N SER A 16 -13.12 -22.69 -11.38
CA SER A 16 -12.41 -21.49 -11.84
C SER A 16 -12.74 -20.30 -10.94
N PRO A 17 -11.75 -19.54 -10.43
CA PRO A 17 -12.01 -18.21 -9.90
C PRO A 17 -12.07 -17.22 -11.06
N LEU A 18 -13.28 -16.68 -11.25
CA LEU A 18 -13.65 -15.34 -11.70
C LEU A 18 -12.55 -14.51 -12.42
N GLY A 19 -12.74 -14.37 -13.73
CA GLY A 19 -12.67 -13.09 -14.46
C GLY A 19 -11.46 -12.20 -14.22
N GLY A 20 -10.40 -12.43 -15.00
CA GLY A 20 -9.35 -11.44 -15.21
C GLY A 20 -9.91 -10.19 -15.91
N CYS A 21 -10.26 -9.17 -15.13
CA CYS A 21 -10.56 -7.84 -15.65
C CYS A 21 -9.24 -7.08 -15.82
N ALA A 22 -8.82 -6.89 -17.07
CA ALA A 22 -7.73 -5.99 -17.40
C ALA A 22 -8.13 -4.54 -17.01
N PRO A 23 -7.21 -3.73 -16.46
CA PRO A 23 -7.51 -2.34 -16.13
C PRO A 23 -7.84 -1.56 -17.40
N ALA A 24 -9.04 -0.96 -17.45
CA ALA A 24 -9.46 -0.07 -18.52
C ALA A 24 -8.94 1.35 -18.25
N ARG A 25 -8.26 1.95 -19.23
CA ARG A 25 -7.75 3.32 -19.19
C ARG A 25 -8.63 4.18 -20.10
N MET A 26 -9.23 5.23 -19.56
CA MET A 26 -9.99 6.20 -20.35
C MET A 26 -9.35 7.58 -20.15
N SER A 27 -9.03 8.25 -21.25
CA SER A 27 -8.57 9.64 -21.25
C SER A 27 -9.79 10.55 -21.27
N GLY A 28 -10.13 11.13 -20.11
CA GLY A 28 -11.21 12.12 -19.99
C GLY A 28 -10.80 13.52 -20.46
N GLU A 29 -11.80 14.32 -20.87
CA GLU A 29 -11.65 15.70 -21.32
C GLU A 29 -10.86 16.53 -20.29
N ARG A 30 -9.71 17.08 -20.73
CA ARG A 30 -8.65 17.73 -19.93
C ARG A 30 -7.67 16.81 -19.20
N GLY A 31 -7.15 15.76 -19.84
CA GLY A 31 -5.82 15.20 -19.52
C GLY A 31 -5.60 14.69 -18.09
N VAL A 32 -6.65 14.57 -17.28
CA VAL A 32 -6.58 14.00 -15.93
C VAL A 32 -6.55 12.50 -16.09
N GLU A 33 -5.41 11.92 -15.78
CA GLU A 33 -5.19 10.49 -15.86
C GLU A 33 -5.82 9.79 -14.66
N PHE A 34 -6.59 8.75 -14.93
CA PHE A 34 -7.17 7.89 -13.91
C PHE A 34 -7.03 6.42 -14.29
N ALA A 35 -7.00 5.57 -13.28
CA ALA A 35 -6.98 4.12 -13.42
C ALA A 35 -8.18 3.50 -12.70
N THR A 36 -8.91 2.63 -13.38
CA THR A 36 -10.01 1.88 -12.81
C THR A 36 -9.52 0.54 -12.27
N LEU A 37 -9.83 0.25 -11.02
CA LEU A 37 -9.35 -0.90 -10.27
C LEU A 37 -10.55 -1.70 -9.72
N LEU A 38 -10.32 -2.98 -9.42
CA LEU A 38 -11.30 -3.87 -8.76
C LEU A 38 -12.67 -3.85 -9.45
N GLY A 39 -12.68 -4.03 -10.77
CA GLY A 39 -13.91 -4.09 -11.56
C GLY A 39 -14.73 -2.80 -11.60
N GLY A 40 -14.13 -1.65 -11.26
CA GLY A 40 -14.83 -0.36 -11.30
C GLY A 40 -15.16 0.23 -9.93
N ALA A 41 -15.10 -0.57 -8.87
CA ALA A 41 -15.45 -0.12 -7.52
C ALA A 41 -14.45 0.91 -6.97
N LEU A 42 -13.21 0.87 -7.44
CA LEU A 42 -12.13 1.74 -7.01
C LEU A 42 -11.53 2.49 -8.22
N VAL A 43 -11.33 3.79 -8.08
CA VAL A 43 -10.71 4.64 -9.10
C VAL A 43 -9.54 5.37 -8.48
N TRP A 44 -8.36 5.24 -9.08
CA TRP A 44 -7.19 6.06 -8.77
C TRP A 44 -7.21 7.31 -9.64
N ALA A 45 -7.34 8.49 -9.04
CA ALA A 45 -7.38 9.77 -9.74
C ALA A 45 -6.63 10.84 -8.94
N PRO A 46 -5.29 10.77 -8.86
CA PRO A 46 -4.48 11.51 -7.88
C PRO A 46 -4.61 13.04 -8.02
N GLU A 47 -4.90 13.57 -9.21
CA GLU A 47 -4.98 15.01 -9.46
C GLU A 47 -6.42 15.49 -9.73
N ALA A 48 -7.42 14.64 -9.56
CA ALA A 48 -8.81 14.99 -9.78
C ALA A 48 -9.31 15.99 -8.71
N LYS A 49 -10.01 17.04 -9.17
CA LYS A 49 -10.66 18.05 -8.30
C LYS A 49 -12.03 17.59 -7.80
N ALA A 50 -12.67 16.70 -8.54
CA ALA A 50 -14.01 16.14 -8.31
C ALA A 50 -14.06 14.73 -8.92
N THR A 51 -15.09 13.96 -8.59
CA THR A 51 -15.31 12.66 -9.23
C THR A 51 -15.35 12.80 -10.75
N PRO A 52 -14.69 11.90 -11.51
CA PRO A 52 -14.70 11.95 -12.96
C PRO A 52 -16.16 11.92 -13.45
N SER A 53 -16.49 12.87 -14.32
CA SER A 53 -17.86 13.24 -14.69
C SER A 53 -18.71 12.05 -15.12
N GLY A 54 -19.91 11.92 -14.55
CA GLY A 54 -20.96 11.00 -15.04
C GLY A 54 -21.20 9.72 -14.23
N SER A 55 -20.50 9.50 -13.11
CA SER A 55 -20.82 8.40 -12.20
C SER A 55 -20.86 8.85 -10.73
N PRO A 56 -21.85 8.38 -9.93
CA PRO A 56 -21.89 8.69 -8.52
C PRO A 56 -20.67 8.07 -7.84
N GLY A 57 -19.87 8.89 -7.19
CA GLY A 57 -18.68 8.43 -6.50
C GLY A 57 -18.30 9.36 -5.37
N ILE A 58 -17.60 8.80 -4.39
CA ILE A 58 -17.12 9.52 -3.23
C ILE A 58 -15.62 9.73 -3.42
N ALA A 59 -15.21 10.99 -3.60
CA ALA A 59 -13.80 11.34 -3.61
C ALA A 59 -13.25 11.32 -2.18
N ARG A 60 -12.09 10.68 -1.98
CA ARG A 60 -11.41 10.60 -0.69
C ARG A 60 -9.91 10.76 -0.88
N ALA A 61 -9.29 11.56 -0.03
CA ALA A 61 -7.84 11.68 0.02
C ALA A 61 -7.25 10.32 0.42
N ALA A 62 -6.37 9.76 -0.42
CA ALA A 62 -5.85 8.42 -0.21
C ALA A 62 -5.18 8.26 1.16
N LEU A 63 -4.34 9.22 1.54
CA LEU A 63 -3.60 9.17 2.80
C LEU A 63 -4.51 9.25 4.03
N SER A 64 -5.72 9.83 3.93
CA SER A 64 -6.65 9.90 5.07
C SER A 64 -7.15 8.53 5.51
N LEU A 65 -6.94 7.48 4.70
CA LEU A 65 -7.29 6.09 5.03
C LEU A 65 -6.30 5.43 5.98
N CYS A 66 -5.11 6.02 6.20
CA CYS A 66 -4.14 5.50 7.17
C CYS A 66 -4.57 5.81 8.62
N ASN A 67 -5.70 6.50 8.82
CA ASN A 67 -6.08 7.00 10.12
C ASN A 67 -7.25 6.20 10.72
N ASP A 68 -7.02 5.59 11.88
CA ASP A 68 -8.07 5.01 12.73
C ASP A 68 -8.53 6.01 13.82
N LYS A 69 -7.82 7.13 14.01
CA LYS A 69 -8.05 8.10 15.11
C LYS A 69 -8.11 9.54 14.62
N ALA A 70 -9.25 10.21 14.80
CA ALA A 70 -9.52 11.59 14.37
C ALA A 70 -8.54 12.69 14.87
N GLU A 71 -7.52 12.37 15.67
CA GLU A 71 -6.67 13.35 16.38
C GLU A 71 -5.19 13.38 15.94
N SER A 72 -4.72 12.51 15.04
CA SER A 72 -3.36 12.63 14.51
C SER A 72 -3.31 13.65 13.37
N THR A 73 -2.60 14.76 13.56
CA THR A 73 -2.38 15.80 12.55
C THR A 73 -1.33 15.43 11.49
N ALA A 74 -0.67 14.27 11.62
CA ALA A 74 0.46 13.84 10.78
C ALA A 74 0.14 12.67 9.83
N VAL A 75 -1.14 12.49 9.45
CA VAL A 75 -1.56 11.35 8.63
C VAL A 75 -0.91 11.37 7.24
N GLY A 76 -0.20 10.29 6.92
CA GLY A 76 0.50 10.15 5.63
C GLY A 76 1.74 11.03 5.50
N VAL A 77 2.24 11.57 6.61
CA VAL A 77 3.50 12.31 6.67
C VAL A 77 4.60 11.35 7.14
N TYR A 78 5.66 11.24 6.35
CA TYR A 78 6.84 10.49 6.76
C TYR A 78 7.52 11.20 7.93
N THR A 79 7.67 10.47 9.02
CA THR A 79 8.37 10.93 10.20
C THR A 79 9.26 9.79 10.70
N VAL A 80 10.43 10.16 11.23
CA VAL A 80 11.31 9.21 11.91
C VAL A 80 11.33 9.63 13.37
N PRO A 81 10.69 8.85 14.27
CA PRO A 81 10.73 9.13 15.70
C PRO A 81 12.16 9.30 16.17
N HIS A 82 12.39 10.18 17.16
CA HIS A 82 13.71 10.57 17.67
C HIS A 82 14.55 11.50 16.78
N TYR A 83 14.15 11.75 15.53
CA TYR A 83 14.92 12.60 14.61
C TYR A 83 14.09 13.75 14.05
N THR A 84 14.76 14.87 13.78
CA THR A 84 14.12 16.04 13.16
C THR A 84 14.15 15.93 11.64
N SER A 85 13.31 16.70 10.95
CA SER A 85 13.36 16.80 9.47
C SER A 85 14.70 17.31 8.95
N ALA A 86 15.42 18.10 9.75
CA ALA A 86 16.80 18.49 9.43
C ALA A 86 17.74 17.27 9.41
N THR A 87 17.48 16.24 10.21
CA THR A 87 18.32 15.05 10.30
C THR A 87 18.05 14.05 9.17
N TYR A 88 16.79 13.67 8.95
CA TYR A 88 16.45 12.73 7.86
C TYR A 88 16.39 13.39 6.47
N GLY A 89 16.61 14.71 6.41
CA GLY A 89 16.82 15.46 5.18
C GLY A 89 15.57 15.51 4.32
N ARG A 90 15.73 15.15 3.04
CA ARG A 90 14.66 15.22 2.02
C ARG A 90 13.84 13.94 1.91
N ALA A 91 14.00 12.99 2.83
CA ALA A 91 13.20 11.78 2.83
C ALA A 91 11.74 12.10 3.16
N PHE A 92 10.83 11.56 2.34
CA PHE A 92 9.40 11.74 2.48
C PHE A 92 8.64 10.41 2.50
N GLY A 93 9.34 9.26 2.43
CA GLY A 93 8.73 7.94 2.33
C GLY A 93 9.73 6.85 1.90
N PRO A 94 9.25 5.62 1.66
CA PRO A 94 7.85 5.19 1.84
C PRO A 94 7.42 5.20 3.32
N LEU A 95 6.11 5.18 3.55
CA LEU A 95 5.52 5.11 4.90
C LEU A 95 5.78 3.74 5.55
N MET A 96 5.60 3.66 6.87
CA MET A 96 5.92 2.47 7.65
C MET A 96 4.88 1.36 7.45
N LEU A 97 5.23 0.12 7.86
CA LEU A 97 4.29 -1.01 7.76
C LEU A 97 2.96 -0.77 8.49
N PRO A 98 2.89 -0.13 9.68
CA PRO A 98 1.62 0.24 10.30
C PRO A 98 0.73 1.08 9.38
N ASP A 99 1.28 2.07 8.66
CA ASP A 99 0.52 2.89 7.72
C ASP A 99 -0.06 2.05 6.58
N VAL A 100 0.70 1.06 6.08
CA VAL A 100 0.22 0.11 5.07
C VAL A 100 -0.97 -0.69 5.59
N LEU A 101 -0.88 -1.24 6.80
CA LEU A 101 -1.94 -2.05 7.41
C LEU A 101 -3.20 -1.23 7.68
N LEU A 102 -3.03 -0.04 8.25
CA LEU A 102 -4.11 0.91 8.52
C LEU A 102 -4.79 1.36 7.22
N PHE A 103 -4.01 1.71 6.20
CA PHE A 103 -4.55 2.05 4.89
C PHE A 103 -5.38 0.90 4.30
N CYS A 104 -4.86 -0.34 4.35
CA CYS A 104 -5.60 -1.48 3.83
C CYS A 104 -6.95 -1.66 4.54
N ARG A 105 -6.96 -1.51 5.87
CA ARG A 105 -8.20 -1.59 6.66
C ARG A 105 -9.14 -0.43 6.36
N GLY A 106 -8.63 0.79 6.31
CA GLY A 106 -9.39 1.99 5.99
C GLY A 106 -10.03 1.92 4.61
N LEU A 107 -9.30 1.36 3.63
CA LEU A 107 -9.80 1.14 2.28
C LEU A 107 -10.88 0.06 2.22
N ASP A 108 -10.70 -1.08 2.90
CA ASP A 108 -11.75 -2.11 3.03
C ASP A 108 -13.04 -1.55 3.66
N ALA A 109 -12.90 -0.73 4.71
CA ALA A 109 -14.03 -0.06 5.35
C ALA A 109 -14.66 1.03 4.47
N ALA A 110 -13.88 1.70 3.62
CA ALA A 110 -14.38 2.69 2.67
C ALA A 110 -15.17 2.04 1.52
N LEU A 111 -14.68 0.91 1.02
CA LEU A 111 -15.33 0.12 -0.04
C LEU A 111 -16.61 -0.55 0.46
N SER A 112 -16.58 -1.15 1.65
CA SER A 112 -17.76 -1.83 2.23
C SER A 112 -18.93 -0.87 2.55
N ARG A 113 -18.65 0.43 2.73
CA ARG A 113 -19.66 1.46 2.99
C ARG A 113 -20.22 2.11 1.72
N GLN A 114 -19.72 1.74 0.54
CA GLN A 114 -20.27 2.29 -0.70
C GLN A 114 -21.66 1.72 -0.96
N ALA A 115 -22.58 2.60 -1.36
CA ALA A 115 -23.85 2.16 -1.92
C ALA A 115 -23.61 1.43 -3.25
N GLU A 116 -24.52 0.52 -3.60
CA GLU A 116 -24.46 -0.19 -4.87
C GLU A 116 -24.37 0.80 -6.05
N GLY A 117 -23.51 0.51 -7.02
CA GLY A 117 -23.25 1.38 -8.16
C GLY A 117 -22.38 2.62 -7.89
N HIS A 118 -21.97 2.88 -6.64
CA HIS A 118 -21.06 3.98 -6.30
C HIS A 118 -19.59 3.54 -6.36
N ARG A 119 -18.73 4.47 -6.79
CA ARG A 119 -17.29 4.26 -6.91
C ARG A 119 -16.53 5.05 -5.86
N LEU A 120 -15.52 4.44 -5.25
CA LEU A 120 -14.57 5.15 -4.39
C LEU A 120 -13.47 5.74 -5.27
N VAL A 121 -13.27 7.06 -5.22
CA VAL A 121 -12.24 7.76 -5.99
C VAL A 121 -11.15 8.22 -5.04
N LEU A 122 -9.95 7.66 -5.17
CA LEU A 122 -8.78 8.05 -4.38
C LEU A 122 -8.04 9.21 -5.05
N THR A 123 -7.81 10.26 -4.27
CA THR A 123 -7.15 11.48 -4.73
C THR A 123 -5.94 11.83 -3.85
N THR A 124 -5.09 12.73 -4.34
CA THR A 124 -3.95 13.30 -3.61
C THR A 124 -3.93 14.82 -3.78
N PRO A 125 -3.20 15.57 -2.92
CA PRO A 125 -3.03 17.00 -3.14
C PRO A 125 -2.39 17.28 -4.51
N ARG A 126 -2.95 18.23 -5.25
CA ARG A 126 -2.48 18.59 -6.60
C ARG A 126 -1.05 19.12 -6.56
N GLY A 127 -0.23 18.66 -7.52
CA GLY A 127 1.16 19.08 -7.63
C GLY A 127 2.09 18.53 -6.53
N ASN A 128 1.58 17.68 -5.64
CA ASN A 128 2.40 17.07 -4.58
C ASN A 128 2.80 15.65 -4.98
N SER A 129 3.98 15.52 -5.60
CA SER A 129 4.52 14.23 -6.03
C SER A 129 4.86 13.31 -4.87
N GLU A 130 5.24 13.84 -3.71
CA GLU A 130 5.63 13.05 -2.53
C GLU A 130 4.41 12.29 -1.98
N TYR A 131 3.30 13.00 -1.81
CA TYR A 131 2.02 12.41 -1.39
C TYR A 131 1.52 11.39 -2.40
N ARG A 132 1.68 11.67 -3.69
CA ARG A 132 1.32 10.75 -4.77
C ARG A 132 2.14 9.46 -4.74
N ALA A 133 3.46 9.55 -4.52
CA ALA A 133 4.32 8.37 -4.40
C ALA A 133 3.94 7.51 -3.19
N ASN A 134 3.76 8.12 -2.01
CA ASN A 134 3.34 7.39 -0.81
C ASN A 134 1.97 6.73 -0.99
N ALA A 135 0.98 7.47 -1.49
CA ALA A 135 -0.36 6.93 -1.73
C ALA A 135 -0.34 5.78 -2.75
N ALA A 136 0.53 5.85 -3.77
CA ALA A 136 0.69 4.78 -4.73
C ALA A 136 1.33 3.51 -4.13
N VAL A 137 2.32 3.67 -3.22
CA VAL A 137 2.86 2.55 -2.45
C VAL A 137 1.74 1.86 -1.66
N LEU A 138 0.95 2.63 -0.91
CA LEU A 138 -0.16 2.11 -0.11
C LEU A 138 -1.23 1.41 -0.95
N LEU A 139 -1.64 2.02 -2.07
CA LEU A 139 -2.64 1.44 -2.97
C LEU A 139 -2.13 0.14 -3.59
N GLY A 140 -0.89 0.12 -4.08
CA GLY A 140 -0.29 -1.10 -4.61
C GLY A 140 -0.10 -2.18 -3.54
N ALA A 141 0.28 -1.80 -2.32
CA ALA A 141 0.35 -2.71 -1.19
C ALA A 141 -0.99 -3.38 -0.90
N TYR A 142 -2.08 -2.61 -0.88
CA TYR A 142 -3.42 -3.15 -0.74
C TYR A 142 -3.75 -4.17 -1.84
N LEU A 143 -3.45 -3.85 -3.12
CA LEU A 143 -3.70 -4.78 -4.23
C LEU A 143 -2.87 -6.07 -4.10
N VAL A 144 -1.61 -5.99 -3.68
CA VAL A 144 -0.72 -7.15 -3.50
C VAL A 144 -1.15 -8.01 -2.31
N ILE A 145 -1.40 -7.39 -1.16
CA ILE A 145 -1.68 -8.08 0.09
C ILE A 145 -3.09 -8.65 0.07
N ARG A 146 -4.09 -7.81 -0.22
CA ARG A 146 -5.52 -8.14 -0.10
C ARG A 146 -6.09 -8.87 -1.32
N HIS A 147 -5.69 -8.46 -2.52
CA HIS A 147 -6.26 -8.94 -3.79
C HIS A 147 -5.31 -9.82 -4.60
N GLU A 148 -4.14 -10.14 -4.04
CA GLU A 148 -3.14 -11.04 -4.64
C GLU A 148 -2.64 -10.60 -6.01
N TRP A 149 -2.65 -9.30 -6.29
CA TRP A 149 -2.04 -8.78 -7.49
C TRP A 149 -0.52 -8.95 -7.44
N THR A 150 0.07 -9.29 -8.57
CA THR A 150 1.52 -9.25 -8.73
C THR A 150 1.99 -7.79 -8.87
N PRO A 151 3.22 -7.44 -8.45
CA PRO A 151 3.78 -6.10 -8.67
C PRO A 151 3.73 -5.67 -10.14
N ARG A 152 3.84 -6.62 -11.08
CA ARG A 152 3.69 -6.39 -12.52
C ARG A 152 2.28 -5.92 -12.88
N GLN A 153 1.23 -6.53 -12.33
CA GLN A 153 -0.16 -6.10 -12.57
C GLN A 153 -0.41 -4.71 -11.98
N VAL A 154 0.09 -4.45 -10.78
CA VAL A 154 -0.01 -3.11 -10.15
C VAL A 154 0.70 -2.07 -11.01
N GLY A 155 1.94 -2.34 -11.46
CA GLY A 155 2.69 -1.43 -12.31
C GLY A 155 2.06 -1.21 -13.68
N ALA A 156 1.34 -2.19 -14.23
CA ALA A 156 0.57 -2.01 -15.47
C ALA A 156 -0.65 -1.09 -15.27
N ALA A 157 -1.27 -1.11 -14.08
CA ALA A 157 -2.39 -0.23 -13.75
C ALA A 157 -1.95 1.17 -13.32
N LEU A 158 -0.77 1.30 -12.69
CA LEU A 158 -0.22 2.52 -12.10
C LEU A 158 1.14 2.88 -12.73
N VAL A 159 1.18 2.98 -14.07
CA VAL A 159 2.43 3.06 -14.85
C VAL A 159 3.31 4.25 -14.45
N ARG A 160 2.72 5.44 -14.26
CA ARG A 160 3.50 6.63 -13.90
C ARG A 160 4.03 6.53 -12.49
N GLU A 161 3.17 6.12 -11.56
CA GLU A 161 3.49 5.97 -10.16
C GLU A 161 4.60 4.94 -9.96
N ALA A 162 4.57 3.82 -10.69
CA ALA A 162 5.58 2.76 -10.59
C ALA A 162 7.01 3.27 -10.78
N SER A 163 7.20 4.31 -11.59
CA SER A 163 8.52 4.91 -11.87
C SER A 163 8.94 6.02 -10.90
N MET A 164 8.05 6.44 -10.01
CA MET A 164 8.35 7.47 -9.00
C MET A 164 9.39 6.95 -8.00
N ARG A 165 10.25 7.85 -7.54
CA ARG A 165 11.43 7.52 -6.73
C ARG A 165 11.36 8.20 -5.37
N PHE A 166 11.86 7.50 -4.35
CA PHE A 166 12.06 8.04 -3.02
C PHE A 166 13.49 8.58 -2.86
N CYS A 167 13.62 9.68 -2.12
CA CYS A 167 14.93 10.20 -1.74
C CYS A 167 15.59 9.28 -0.70
N ARG A 168 16.92 9.25 -0.67
CA ARG A 168 17.66 8.56 0.38
C ARG A 168 17.46 9.27 1.72
N THR A 169 17.10 8.52 2.76
CA THR A 169 17.14 9.02 4.14
C THR A 169 18.59 9.33 4.53
N TRP A 170 18.78 10.36 5.35
CA TRP A 170 20.09 10.79 5.87
C TRP A 170 21.03 11.40 4.84
N SER A 171 20.54 11.72 3.64
CA SER A 171 21.32 12.42 2.61
C SER A 171 20.96 13.90 2.55
N THR A 172 22.00 14.75 2.58
CA THR A 172 21.90 16.20 2.39
C THR A 172 22.20 16.63 0.96
N GLU A 173 22.70 15.72 0.12
CA GLU A 173 23.14 16.02 -1.25
C GLU A 173 21.97 16.02 -2.25
N ILE A 174 22.04 16.95 -3.21
CA ILE A 174 21.05 17.14 -4.28
C ILE A 174 21.27 16.14 -5.43
N ALA A 175 22.49 15.60 -5.56
CA ALA A 175 22.92 14.80 -6.71
C ALA A 175 22.42 13.34 -6.63
N GLU A 176 21.24 13.15 -7.22
CA GLU A 176 20.88 12.05 -8.12
C GLU A 176 21.15 10.61 -7.67
N GLN A 177 20.12 9.99 -7.09
CA GLN A 177 19.36 8.86 -7.66
C GLN A 177 18.57 8.24 -6.52
N GLY A 178 17.24 8.41 -6.56
CA GLY A 178 16.38 7.67 -5.66
C GLY A 178 16.63 6.17 -5.87
N VAL A 179 17.05 5.51 -4.79
CA VAL A 179 17.49 4.10 -4.78
C VAL A 179 16.30 3.17 -4.90
N LEU A 180 15.15 3.65 -4.41
CA LEU A 180 13.93 2.89 -4.29
C LEU A 180 12.84 3.55 -5.12
N THR A 181 12.30 2.79 -6.07
CA THR A 181 11.08 3.16 -6.79
C THR A 181 9.84 2.68 -6.04
N VAL A 182 8.69 3.28 -6.34
CA VAL A 182 7.39 2.78 -5.85
C VAL A 182 7.18 1.32 -6.22
N ARG A 183 7.63 0.90 -7.42
CA ARG A 183 7.55 -0.50 -7.85
C ARG A 183 8.40 -1.43 -6.98
N ASP A 184 9.60 -1.02 -6.61
CA ASP A 184 10.48 -1.81 -5.74
C ASP A 184 9.82 -2.05 -4.37
N CYS A 185 9.06 -1.07 -3.85
CA CYS A 185 8.27 -1.25 -2.63
C CYS A 185 7.23 -2.38 -2.79
N TRP A 186 6.52 -2.44 -3.91
CA TRP A 186 5.55 -3.50 -4.18
C TRP A 186 6.21 -4.87 -4.34
N GLU A 187 7.37 -4.92 -4.99
CA GLU A 187 8.17 -6.15 -5.13
C GLU A 187 8.65 -6.65 -3.76
N GLY A 188 9.13 -5.76 -2.89
CA GLY A 188 9.51 -6.08 -1.52
C GLY A 188 8.33 -6.61 -0.69
N LEU A 189 7.15 -5.99 -0.80
CA LEU A 189 5.94 -6.45 -0.11
C LEU A 189 5.46 -7.82 -0.62
N ALA A 190 5.51 -8.05 -1.93
CA ALA A 190 5.17 -9.35 -2.51
C ALA A 190 6.14 -10.44 -2.03
N MET A 191 7.44 -10.12 -1.94
CA MET A 191 8.45 -11.01 -1.38
C MET A 191 8.19 -11.31 0.10
N ALA A 192 7.97 -10.29 0.91
CA ALA A 192 7.63 -10.43 2.34
C ALA A 192 6.38 -11.30 2.55
N LYS A 193 5.37 -11.17 1.68
CA LYS A 193 4.19 -12.04 1.67
C LYS A 193 4.53 -13.49 1.31
N SER A 194 5.35 -13.70 0.29
CA SER A 194 5.76 -15.06 -0.12
C SER A 194 6.57 -15.80 0.97
N LEU A 195 7.32 -15.04 1.77
CA LEU A 195 8.10 -15.54 2.91
C LEU A 195 7.29 -15.59 4.22
N SER A 196 6.00 -15.23 4.19
CA SER A 196 5.12 -15.19 5.37
C SER A 196 5.57 -14.21 6.47
N PHE A 197 6.43 -13.23 6.14
CA PHE A 197 6.74 -12.10 7.03
C PHE A 197 5.56 -11.13 7.13
N LEU A 198 4.77 -11.08 6.05
CA LEU A 198 3.52 -10.35 5.96
C LEU A 198 2.41 -11.34 5.57
N THR A 199 1.30 -11.34 6.30
CA THR A 199 0.19 -12.28 6.04
C THR A 199 -1.10 -11.53 5.74
N THR A 200 -1.96 -12.10 4.90
CA THR A 200 -3.27 -11.52 4.60
C THR A 200 -4.12 -11.37 5.88
N GLU A 201 -3.93 -12.24 6.87
CA GLU A 201 -4.59 -12.16 8.18
C GLU A 201 -4.29 -10.85 8.93
N MET A 202 -3.09 -10.27 8.76
CA MET A 202 -2.74 -8.99 9.39
C MET A 202 -3.57 -7.83 8.88
N VAL A 203 -4.20 -7.97 7.71
CA VAL A 203 -5.12 -6.97 7.14
C VAL A 203 -6.58 -7.34 7.42
N GLN A 204 -6.92 -8.63 7.44
CA GLN A 204 -8.29 -9.11 7.59
C GLN A 204 -8.78 -9.14 9.04
N ASN A 205 -7.89 -9.37 10.01
CA ASN A 205 -8.23 -9.47 11.43
C ASN A 205 -7.82 -8.18 12.17
N ASP A 206 -8.83 -7.46 12.68
CA ASP A 206 -8.66 -6.16 13.35
C ASP A 206 -7.79 -6.23 14.60
N GLU A 207 -7.94 -7.28 15.40
CA GLU A 207 -7.16 -7.45 16.62
C GLU A 207 -5.69 -7.70 16.25
N LYS A 208 -5.44 -8.59 15.28
CA LYS A 208 -4.08 -8.89 14.81
C LYS A 208 -3.43 -7.66 14.20
N MET A 209 -4.17 -6.89 13.41
CA MET A 209 -3.72 -5.62 12.84
C MET A 209 -3.32 -4.64 13.95
N LYS A 210 -4.22 -4.39 14.91
CA LYS A 210 -3.98 -3.44 16.02
C LYS A 210 -2.79 -3.85 16.88
N VAL A 211 -2.68 -5.13 17.23
CA VAL A 211 -1.54 -5.65 18.01
C VAL A 211 -0.24 -5.49 17.22
N THR A 212 -0.26 -5.78 15.91
CA THR A 212 0.92 -5.60 15.05
C THR A 212 1.34 -4.13 14.99
N CYS A 213 0.42 -3.21 14.68
CA CYS A 213 0.71 -1.78 14.60
C CYS A 213 1.23 -1.25 15.93
N ALA A 214 0.58 -1.57 17.05
CA ALA A 214 1.02 -1.17 18.38
C ALA A 214 2.41 -1.73 18.72
N GLY A 215 2.72 -2.94 18.29
CA GLY A 215 4.05 -3.54 18.43
C GLY A 215 5.13 -2.74 17.70
N TYR A 216 4.91 -2.41 16.42
CA TYR A 216 5.84 -1.59 15.65
C TYR A 216 5.98 -0.17 16.21
N GLU A 217 4.85 0.50 16.52
CA GLU A 217 4.86 1.83 17.12
C GLU A 217 5.63 1.84 18.44
N HIS A 218 5.40 0.86 19.31
CA HIS A 218 6.11 0.76 20.58
C HIS A 218 7.62 0.62 20.39
N GLN A 219 8.06 -0.25 19.48
CA GLN A 219 9.49 -0.47 19.23
C GLN A 219 10.17 0.78 18.69
N VAL A 220 9.55 1.44 17.71
CA VAL A 220 10.14 2.62 17.06
C VAL A 220 10.17 3.80 18.02
N HIS A 221 9.10 4.05 18.78
CA HIS A 221 9.02 5.21 19.68
C HIS A 221 9.77 5.04 21.01
N ARG A 222 9.95 3.80 21.47
CA ARG A 222 10.57 3.56 22.78
C ARG A 222 12.05 3.22 22.68
N TYR A 223 12.44 2.50 21.64
CA TYR A 223 13.77 1.90 21.55
C TYR A 223 14.50 2.24 20.25
N ASP A 224 13.96 3.17 19.43
CA ASP A 224 14.48 3.48 18.09
C ASP A 224 14.83 2.20 17.29
N SER A 225 13.89 1.25 17.31
CA SER A 225 14.08 -0.07 16.72
C SER A 225 12.84 -0.56 15.98
N SER A 226 13.03 -1.47 15.03
CA SER A 226 11.94 -2.04 14.26
C SER A 226 12.25 -3.47 13.82
N TRP A 227 11.21 -4.30 13.75
CA TRP A 227 11.30 -5.64 13.19
C TRP A 227 11.44 -5.55 11.67
N ILE A 228 12.46 -6.22 11.12
CA ILE A 228 12.56 -6.47 9.68
C ILE A 228 11.91 -7.81 9.36
N ILE A 229 12.15 -8.81 10.21
CA ILE A 229 11.50 -10.12 10.17
C ILE A 229 10.96 -10.40 11.57
N PRO A 230 9.62 -10.42 11.77
CA PRO A 230 9.04 -10.66 13.08
C PRO A 230 9.58 -11.92 13.75
N GLY A 231 10.18 -11.78 14.95
CA GLY A 231 10.72 -12.89 15.73
C GLY A 231 12.08 -13.43 15.29
N ALA A 232 12.71 -12.87 14.25
CA ALA A 232 13.99 -13.34 13.74
C ALA A 232 15.04 -12.23 13.54
N LEU A 233 14.64 -11.07 13.02
CA LEU A 233 15.57 -9.97 12.73
C LEU A 233 14.95 -8.63 13.12
N MET A 234 15.63 -7.94 14.02
CA MET A 234 15.32 -6.58 14.47
C MET A 234 16.53 -5.68 14.22
N VAL A 235 16.28 -4.43 13.90
CA VAL A 235 17.31 -3.40 13.72
C VAL A 235 16.97 -2.24 14.65
N GLY A 236 17.97 -1.64 15.30
CA GLY A 236 17.77 -0.47 16.14
C GLY A 236 19.06 0.35 16.29
N ALA A 237 18.91 1.55 16.81
CA ALA A 237 20.03 2.40 17.18
C ALA A 237 20.82 1.82 18.38
N ASP A 238 22.08 2.24 18.49
CA ASP A 238 22.91 1.93 19.66
C ASP A 238 22.30 2.63 20.90
N PRO A 239 22.01 1.89 22.00
CA PRO A 239 21.34 2.42 23.18
C PRO A 239 22.14 3.45 23.99
#